data_AF-A0A0B7IAQ6-F1
#
_entry.id   AF-A0A0B7IAQ6-F1
#
_cell.length_a   1.000
_cell.length_b   1.000
_cell.length_c   1.000
_cell.angle_alpha   90.00
_cell.angle_beta   90.00
_cell.angle_gamma   90.00
#
_symmetry.space_group_name_H-M   'P 1'
#
loop_
_entity.id
_entity.type
_entity.pdbx_description
1 polymer ?
#
loop_
_entity_poly.entity_id
_entity_poly.type
_entity_poly.pdbx_seq_one_letter_code
_entity_poly.pdbx_strand_id
1 'polypeptide(L)'
;MGALIMTHSDDNGLVLPPKLAPIQVVIIPIYKGEEQLEAVRQRVLPLMDELKKRGISVKFDDRDTQKPGFKFNEYELKGVPIRLAMGQRDLENNTFEVARRDTLTKETIAADEVVTHIEQLLIENTRQYTQKST
;
A
#
# COMPACT_ATOMS: atom_id res chain seq x y z
N MET A 1 20.66 -11.71 13.12
CA MET A 1 19.31 -11.57 12.53
C MET A 1 18.29 -10.90 13.46
N GLY A 2 18.60 -10.55 14.72
CA GLY A 2 17.67 -9.83 15.62
C GLY A 2 17.83 -8.30 15.68
N ALA A 3 18.91 -7.75 15.12
CA ALA A 3 19.22 -6.32 15.23
C ALA A 3 18.45 -5.42 14.25
N LEU A 4 18.03 -5.94 13.08
CA LEU A 4 17.27 -5.16 12.08
C LEU A 4 15.79 -4.96 12.47
N ILE A 5 15.23 -5.83 13.32
CA ILE A 5 13.83 -5.76 13.74
C ILE A 5 13.65 -4.63 14.78
N MET A 6 14.63 -4.41 15.65
CA MET A 6 14.54 -3.40 16.72
C MET A 6 14.76 -1.96 16.26
N THR A 7 15.47 -1.72 15.15
CA THR A 7 15.72 -0.36 14.64
C THR A 7 14.54 0.20 13.82
N HIS A 8 13.64 -0.67 13.38
CA HIS A 8 12.55 -0.34 12.47
C HIS A 8 11.18 -0.75 13.01
N SER A 9 11.00 -0.73 14.33
CA SER A 9 9.69 -0.94 14.98
C SER A 9 9.24 0.36 15.64
N ASP A 10 7.98 0.76 15.43
CA ASP A 10 7.30 1.81 16.20
C ASP A 10 6.19 1.20 17.06
N ASP A 11 5.48 2.03 17.84
CA ASP A 11 4.38 1.59 18.70
C ASP A 11 3.21 0.93 17.93
N ASN A 12 3.18 1.07 16.59
CA ASN A 12 2.16 0.55 15.69
C ASN A 12 2.65 -0.67 14.87
N GLY A 13 3.85 -1.21 15.13
CA GLY A 13 4.40 -2.40 14.48
C GLY A 13 5.66 -2.14 13.64
N LEU A 14 5.91 -3.00 12.66
CA LEU A 14 7.12 -2.89 11.82
C LEU A 14 7.00 -1.72 10.84
N VAL A 15 8.12 -1.06 10.55
CA VAL A 15 8.23 -0.06 9.51
C VAL A 15 9.43 -0.42 8.62
N LEU A 16 9.19 -1.31 7.66
CA LEU A 16 10.27 -1.87 6.85
C LEU A 16 10.74 -0.87 5.79
N PRO A 17 12.07 -0.70 5.61
CA PRO A 17 12.60 0.00 4.45
C PRO A 17 12.05 -0.63 3.16
N PRO A 18 11.66 0.16 2.14
CA PRO A 18 11.07 -0.37 0.91
C PRO A 18 11.87 -1.50 0.24
N LYS A 19 13.20 -1.48 0.35
CA LYS A 19 14.08 -2.52 -0.23
C LYS A 19 14.06 -3.86 0.53
N LEU A 20 13.60 -3.87 1.78
CA LEU A 20 13.51 -5.05 2.64
C LEU A 20 12.08 -5.56 2.79
N ALA A 21 11.07 -4.74 2.43
CA ALA A 21 9.67 -5.11 2.51
C ALA A 21 9.33 -6.18 1.44
N PRO A 22 8.87 -7.38 1.82
CA PRO A 22 8.46 -8.41 0.85
C PRO A 22 7.27 -7.95 -0.02
N ILE A 23 6.43 -7.09 0.54
CA ILE A 23 5.32 -6.42 -0.11
C ILE A 23 5.51 -4.92 0.15
N GLN A 24 5.68 -4.14 -0.91
CA GLN A 24 5.87 -2.69 -0.82
C GLN A 24 4.53 -1.95 -0.89
N VAL A 25 3.61 -2.46 -1.71
CA VAL A 25 2.27 -1.91 -1.90
C VAL A 25 1.24 -3.01 -1.69
N VAL A 26 0.23 -2.75 -0.86
CA VAL A 26 -0.95 -3.61 -0.77
C VAL A 26 -2.17 -2.86 -1.26
N ILE A 27 -3.03 -3.53 -2.03
CA ILE A 27 -4.26 -2.98 -2.58
C ILE A 27 -5.43 -3.73 -1.97
N ILE A 28 -6.34 -2.99 -1.33
CA ILE A 28 -7.46 -3.56 -0.59
C ILE A 28 -8.76 -2.98 -1.16
N PRO A 29 -9.58 -3.79 -1.86
CA PRO A 29 -10.85 -3.34 -2.38
C PRO A 29 -11.87 -3.17 -1.25
N ILE A 30 -12.71 -2.13 -1.32
CA ILE A 30 -13.84 -1.93 -0.41
C ILE A 30 -15.13 -2.11 -1.21
N TYR A 31 -15.76 -3.28 -1.08
CA TYR A 31 -16.86 -3.69 -1.94
C TYR A 31 -18.07 -4.22 -1.16
N LYS A 32 -19.26 -4.14 -1.77
CA LYS A 32 -20.55 -4.66 -1.30
C LYS A 32 -21.16 -5.60 -2.34
N GLY A 33 -20.40 -6.60 -2.77
CA GLY A 33 -20.82 -7.60 -3.76
C GLY A 33 -19.76 -7.90 -4.81
N GLU A 34 -19.98 -8.97 -5.57
CA GLU A 34 -19.02 -9.50 -6.55
C GLU A 34 -18.85 -8.57 -7.76
N GLU A 35 -19.92 -7.94 -8.24
CA GLU A 35 -19.87 -6.99 -9.35
C GLU A 35 -18.94 -5.81 -9.06
N GLN A 36 -19.03 -5.24 -7.85
CA GLN A 36 -18.18 -4.13 -7.45
C GLN A 36 -16.72 -4.59 -7.27
N LEU A 37 -16.50 -5.79 -6.73
CA LEU A 37 -15.15 -6.35 -6.62
C LEU A 37 -14.52 -6.52 -7.99
N GLU A 38 -15.28 -7.01 -8.98
CA GLU A 38 -14.79 -7.20 -10.34
C GLU A 38 -14.49 -5.85 -11.01
N ALA A 39 -15.34 -4.85 -10.82
CA ALA A 39 -15.08 -3.50 -11.34
C ALA A 39 -13.80 -2.88 -10.76
N VAL A 40 -13.56 -3.06 -9.45
CA VAL A 40 -12.30 -2.63 -8.81
C VAL A 40 -11.12 -3.45 -9.35
N ARG A 41 -11.27 -4.76 -9.52
CA ARG A 41 -10.23 -5.65 -10.08
C ARG A 41 -9.79 -5.19 -11.46
N GLN A 42 -10.73 -4.87 -12.35
CA GLN A 42 -10.43 -4.36 -13.68
C GLN A 42 -9.62 -3.06 -13.65
N ARG A 43 -9.84 -2.19 -12.67
CA ARG A 43 -9.08 -0.95 -12.52
C ARG A 43 -7.70 -1.16 -11.90
N VAL A 44 -7.59 -2.14 -11.00
CA VAL A 44 -6.37 -2.44 -10.24
C VAL A 44 -5.36 -3.26 -11.05
N LEU A 45 -5.80 -4.19 -11.90
CA LEU A 45 -4.91 -5.07 -12.67
C LEU A 45 -3.86 -4.31 -13.51
N PRO A 46 -4.23 -3.29 -14.33
CA PRO A 46 -3.26 -2.51 -15.10
C PRO A 46 -2.25 -1.77 -14.22
N LEU A 47 -2.74 -1.23 -13.10
CA LEU A 47 -1.92 -0.51 -12.13
C LEU A 47 -0.91 -1.45 -11.45
N MET A 48 -1.33 -2.67 -11.10
CA MET A 48 -0.43 -3.68 -10.55
C MET A 48 0.67 -4.04 -11.55
N ASP A 49 0.34 -4.20 -12.82
CA ASP A 49 1.31 -4.52 -13.85
C ASP A 49 2.31 -3.38 -14.06
N GLU A 50 1.85 -2.12 -14.00
CA GLU A 50 2.75 -0.96 -14.08
C GLU A 50 3.70 -0.88 -12.88
N LEU A 51 3.20 -1.08 -11.66
CA LEU A 51 4.02 -1.14 -10.46
C LEU A 51 5.07 -2.26 -10.54
N LYS A 52 4.66 -3.46 -10.97
CA LYS A 52 5.58 -4.60 -11.14
C LYS A 52 6.66 -4.30 -12.18
N LYS A 53 6.33 -3.63 -13.30
CA LYS A 53 7.31 -3.22 -14.32
C LYS A 53 8.38 -2.28 -13.76
N ARG A 54 8.03 -1.47 -12.76
CA ARG A 54 8.95 -0.59 -12.03
C ARG A 54 9.71 -1.32 -10.91
N GLY A 55 9.56 -2.64 -10.79
CA GLY A 55 10.20 -3.45 -9.76
C GLY A 55 9.53 -3.33 -8.38
N ILE A 56 8.31 -2.79 -8.32
CA ILE A 56 7.58 -2.60 -7.06
C ILE A 56 6.75 -3.86 -6.75
N SER A 57 6.98 -4.44 -5.58
CA SER A 57 6.22 -5.61 -5.09
C SER A 57 4.83 -5.17 -4.64
N VAL A 58 3.80 -5.69 -5.32
CA VAL A 58 2.40 -5.35 -5.09
C VAL A 58 1.54 -6.59 -4.80
N LYS A 59 0.67 -6.48 -3.81
CA LYS A 59 -0.32 -7.51 -3.46
C LYS A 59 -1.74 -6.96 -3.51
N PHE A 60 -2.64 -7.65 -4.21
CA PHE A 60 -4.07 -7.42 -4.12
C PHE A 60 -4.67 -8.37 -3.08
N ASP A 61 -5.40 -7.84 -2.10
CA ASP A 61 -6.03 -8.62 -1.03
C ASP A 61 -7.56 -8.53 -1.12
N ASP A 62 -8.15 -9.43 -1.90
CA ASP A 62 -9.58 -9.59 -2.12
C ASP A 62 -10.23 -10.66 -1.22
N ARG A 63 -9.54 -11.15 -0.18
CA ARG A 63 -10.09 -12.15 0.75
C ARG A 63 -11.42 -11.67 1.35
N ASP A 64 -12.50 -12.39 1.13
CA ASP A 64 -13.83 -12.09 1.69
C ASP A 64 -13.94 -12.46 3.19
N THR A 65 -13.03 -13.31 3.67
CA THR A 65 -13.01 -13.82 5.04
C THR A 65 -12.80 -12.75 6.12
N GLN A 66 -12.31 -11.55 5.75
CA GLN A 66 -11.97 -10.50 6.71
C GLN A 66 -12.48 -9.13 6.24
N LYS A 67 -12.96 -8.33 7.20
CA LYS A 67 -13.40 -6.95 6.93
C LYS A 67 -12.23 -6.07 6.47
N PRO A 68 -12.45 -5.07 5.60
CA PRO A 68 -11.39 -4.17 5.13
C PRO A 68 -10.58 -3.53 6.27
N GLY A 69 -11.24 -3.06 7.34
CA GLY A 69 -10.56 -2.48 8.50
C GLY A 69 -9.61 -3.43 9.24
N PHE A 70 -9.93 -4.73 9.26
CA PHE A 70 -9.01 -5.74 9.81
C PHE A 70 -7.77 -5.88 8.93
N LYS A 71 -7.95 -5.95 7.60
CA LYS A 71 -6.84 -6.03 6.65
C LYS A 71 -5.95 -4.80 6.73
N PHE A 72 -6.53 -3.61 6.91
CA PHE A 72 -5.79 -2.36 7.06
C PHE A 72 -4.79 -2.47 8.22
N ASN A 73 -5.29 -2.84 9.39
CA ASN A 73 -4.45 -3.04 10.58
C ASN A 73 -3.44 -4.18 10.39
N GLU A 74 -3.82 -5.29 9.75
CA GLU A 74 -2.92 -6.41 9.48
C GLU A 74 -1.69 -5.99 8.66
N TYR A 75 -1.89 -5.21 7.60
CA TYR A 75 -0.79 -4.75 6.75
C TYR A 75 0.01 -3.60 7.35
N GLU A 76 -0.63 -2.76 8.16
CA GLU A 76 0.06 -1.75 8.97
C GLU A 76 0.99 -2.42 10.00
N LEU A 77 0.52 -3.45 10.71
CA LEU A 77 1.33 -4.23 11.66
C LEU A 77 2.50 -4.97 10.97
N LYS A 78 2.25 -5.49 9.76
CA LYS A 78 3.29 -6.13 8.92
C LYS A 78 4.30 -5.14 8.35
N GLY A 79 4.05 -3.84 8.46
CA GLY A 79 4.93 -2.80 7.99
C GLY A 79 4.99 -2.65 6.48
N VAL A 80 3.88 -2.93 5.79
CA VAL A 80 3.79 -2.62 4.35
C VAL A 80 3.86 -1.10 4.18
N PRO A 81 4.83 -0.57 3.40
CA PRO A 81 5.07 0.87 3.28
C PRO A 81 3.84 1.67 2.81
N ILE A 82 3.11 1.16 1.82
CA ILE A 82 1.99 1.85 1.18
C ILE A 82 0.79 0.92 1.07
N ARG A 83 -0.38 1.42 1.48
CA ARG A 83 -1.67 0.76 1.23
C ARG A 83 -2.49 1.61 0.25
N LEU A 84 -3.01 0.98 -0.78
CA LEU A 84 -4.05 1.51 -1.63
C LEU A 84 -5.39 0.92 -1.21
N ALA A 85 -6.42 1.77 -1.15
CA ALA A 85 -7.80 1.35 -1.06
C ALA A 85 -8.63 1.99 -2.18
N MET A 86 -9.58 1.22 -2.70
CA MET A 86 -10.54 1.70 -3.68
C MET A 86 -11.92 1.16 -3.30
N GLY A 87 -12.82 2.07 -2.94
CA GLY A 87 -14.23 1.78 -2.74
C GLY A 87 -15.10 2.20 -3.91
N GLN A 88 -16.42 2.15 -3.73
CA GLN A 88 -17.39 2.56 -4.75
C GLN A 88 -17.18 4.02 -5.16
N ARG A 89 -17.02 4.90 -4.16
CA ARG A 89 -16.80 6.33 -4.38
C ARG A 89 -15.51 6.59 -5.17
N ASP A 90 -14.45 5.87 -4.85
CA ASP A 90 -13.16 6.02 -5.54
C ASP A 90 -13.22 5.50 -6.97
N LEU A 91 -13.97 4.43 -7.19
CA LEU A 91 -14.23 3.89 -8.53
C LEU A 91 -15.02 4.88 -9.40
N GLU A 92 -16.06 5.50 -8.85
CA GLU A 92 -16.86 6.53 -9.53
C GLU A 92 -16.05 7.80 -9.86
N ASN A 93 -15.12 8.18 -8.98
CA ASN A 93 -14.28 9.37 -9.15
C ASN A 93 -12.93 9.08 -9.83
N ASN A 94 -12.66 7.82 -10.17
CA ASN A 94 -11.38 7.38 -10.74
C ASN A 94 -10.15 7.76 -9.87
N THR A 95 -10.27 7.57 -8.56
CA THR A 95 -9.22 7.87 -7.56
C THR A 95 -8.82 6.65 -6.76
N PHE A 96 -7.74 6.75 -5.99
CA PHE A 96 -7.32 5.78 -4.98
C PHE A 96 -7.05 6.49 -3.66
N GLU A 97 -7.45 5.90 -2.53
CA GLU A 97 -6.94 6.29 -1.22
C GLU A 97 -5.54 5.68 -1.05
N VAL A 98 -4.54 6.53 -0.89
CA VAL A 98 -3.15 6.16 -0.58
C VAL A 98 -2.92 6.41 0.90
N ALA A 99 -2.59 5.35 1.63
CA ALA A 99 -2.23 5.43 3.04
C ALA A 99 -0.76 5.05 3.24
N ARG A 100 -0.04 5.90 3.96
CA ARG A 100 1.39 5.74 4.24
C ARG A 100 1.62 5.14 5.62
N ARG A 101 2.47 4.12 5.71
CA ARG A 101 2.76 3.49 7.01
C ARG A 101 3.67 4.31 7.91
N ASP A 102 4.63 5.05 7.33
CA ASP A 102 5.62 5.81 8.08
C ASP A 102 5.04 7.03 8.81
N THR A 103 4.04 7.67 8.21
CA THR A 103 3.39 8.90 8.72
C THR A 103 1.95 8.69 9.16
N LEU A 104 1.36 7.53 8.86
CA LEU A 104 -0.06 7.23 9.07
C LEU A 104 -1.01 8.25 8.41
N THR A 105 -0.51 8.95 7.39
CA THR A 105 -1.30 9.90 6.60
C THR A 105 -2.07 9.19 5.51
N LYS A 106 -3.17 9.82 5.09
CA LYS A 106 -4.02 9.36 4.00
C LYS A 106 -4.28 10.51 3.04
N GLU A 107 -4.24 10.20 1.77
CA GLU A 107 -4.54 11.13 0.69
C GLU A 107 -5.28 10.42 -0.44
N THR A 108 -5.99 11.20 -1.25
CA THR A 108 -6.72 10.68 -2.41
C THR A 108 -6.01 11.14 -3.66
N ILE A 109 -5.57 10.20 -4.49
CA ILE A 109 -4.78 10.46 -5.70
C ILE A 109 -5.55 9.95 -6.93
N ALA A 110 -5.47 10.68 -8.04
CA ALA A 110 -6.06 10.25 -9.30
C ALA A 110 -5.40 8.96 -9.81
N ALA A 111 -6.19 8.07 -10.40
CA ALA A 111 -5.70 6.78 -10.90
C ALA A 111 -4.59 6.90 -11.96
N ASP A 112 -4.51 8.03 -12.65
CA ASP A 112 -3.49 8.27 -13.69
C ASP A 112 -2.16 8.75 -13.09
N GLU A 113 -2.17 9.28 -11.87
CA GLU A 113 -0.99 9.82 -11.17
C GLU A 113 -0.45 8.89 -10.09
N VAL A 114 -1.29 7.96 -9.61
CA VAL A 114 -1.02 7.11 -8.44
C VAL A 114 0.26 6.28 -8.58
N VAL A 115 0.60 5.78 -9.77
CA VAL A 115 1.82 4.97 -9.96
C VAL A 115 3.08 5.81 -9.76
N THR A 116 3.11 7.00 -10.38
CA THR A 116 4.22 7.95 -10.23
C THR A 116 4.34 8.42 -8.78
N HIS A 117 3.20 8.69 -8.14
CA HIS A 117 3.14 9.08 -6.73
C HIS A 117 3.71 8.00 -5.81
N ILE A 118 3.31 6.74 -5.99
CA ILE A 118 3.83 5.59 -5.22
C ILE A 118 5.35 5.48 -5.36
N GLU A 119 5.87 5.59 -6.58
CA GLU A 119 7.31 5.52 -6.83
C GLU A 119 8.07 6.61 -6.07
N GLN A 120 7.56 7.85 -6.11
CA GLN A 120 8.13 8.98 -5.36
C GLN A 120 8.12 8.72 -3.85
N LEU A 121 6.99 8.26 -3.31
CA LEU A 121 6.86 7.93 -1.88
C LEU A 121 7.84 6.83 -1.45
N LEU A 122 8.04 5.78 -2.25
CA LEU A 122 9.00 4.71 -1.93
C LEU A 122 10.45 5.21 -1.97
N ILE A 123 10.78 6.13 -2.88
CA ILE A 123 12.10 6.76 -2.95
C ILE A 123 12.34 7.66 -1.73
N GLU A 124 11.37 8.49 -1.37
CA GLU A 124 11.42 9.36 -0.18
C GLU A 124 11.60 8.54 1.10
N ASN A 125 10.82 7.48 1.28
CA ASN A 125 10.92 6.59 2.43
C ASN A 125 12.33 5.98 2.52
N THR A 126 12.89 5.54 1.40
CA THR A 126 14.26 4.99 1.34
C THR A 126 15.32 6.02 1.79
N ARG A 127 15.17 7.29 1.41
CA ARG A 127 16.10 8.37 1.81
C ARG A 127 16.03 8.70 3.30
N GLN A 128 14.84 8.63 3.90
CA GLN A 128 14.66 8.88 5.33
C GLN A 128 15.37 7.83 6.19
N TYR A 129 15.28 6.54 5.83
CA TYR A 129 15.99 5.49 6.58
C TYR A 129 17.51 5.55 6.41
N THR A 130 17.99 5.92 5.22
CA THR A 130 19.44 6.02 4.97
C THR A 130 20.09 7.12 5.83
N GLN A 131 19.38 8.22 6.09
CA GLN A 131 19.88 9.34 6.90
C GLN A 131 19.84 9.10 8.42
N LYS A 132 18.95 8.24 8.92
CA LYS A 132 18.86 7.92 10.36
C LYS A 132 19.87 6.86 10.84
N SER A 133 20.60 6.22 9.92
CA SER A 133 21.56 5.16 10.21
C SER A 133 23.04 5.59 10.09
N THR A 134 23.30 6.89 10.00
CA THR A 134 24.64 7.49 10.13
C THR A 134 24.68 8.32 11.40
#